data_AF-A0A953UEL5-F1
#
_entry.id   AF-A0A953UEL5-F1
#
_cell.length_a   1.000
_cell.length_b   1.000
_cell.length_c   1.000
_cell.angle_alpha   90.00
_cell.angle_beta   90.00
_cell.angle_gamma   90.00
#
_symmetry.space_group_name_H-M   'P 1'
#
loop_
_entity.id
_entity.type
_entity.pdbx_description
1 polymer ?
#
loop_
_entity_poly.entity_id
_entity_poly.type
_entity_poly.pdbx_seq_one_letter_code
_entity_poly.pdbx_strand_id
1 'polypeptide(L)'
;MISTQEFIEVTKDQDVLKAFGPQHLERLAELAEEVEFHRDQIIFREGDRHGLFYLILDGGVGLEIMTARHAVTLQTLHAGDAMAWSSLLNESGGAHFQARALTPTRALAFDGAKLRQTCDADPAFGYRMMRALLSLVTERLDVTRMQLLDMYATPGAMRA
;
A
#
# COMPACT_ATOMS: atom_id res chain seq x y z
N MET A 1 3.78 14.32 13.76
CA MET A 1 2.54 14.57 13.02
C MET A 1 2.87 15.54 11.90
N ILE A 2 2.66 15.12 10.66
CA ILE A 2 2.77 15.98 9.47
C ILE A 2 1.69 17.08 9.54
N SER A 3 1.97 18.28 9.02
CA SER A 3 0.92 19.31 8.98
C SER A 3 -0.16 18.93 7.97
N THR A 4 -1.43 19.24 8.25
CA THR A 4 -2.55 18.91 7.35
C THR A 4 -2.38 19.51 5.95
N GLN A 5 -1.79 20.70 5.86
CA GLN A 5 -1.50 21.35 4.58
C GLN A 5 -0.43 20.60 3.79
N GLU A 6 0.63 20.15 4.46
CA GLU A 6 1.70 19.37 3.84
C GLU A 6 1.22 17.97 3.44
N PHE A 7 0.37 17.34 4.25
CA PHE A 7 -0.32 16.10 3.90
C PHE A 7 -1.12 16.27 2.60
N ILE A 8 -1.99 17.28 2.52
CA ILE A 8 -2.83 17.52 1.34
C ILE A 8 -1.97 17.80 0.10
N GLU A 9 -0.90 18.58 0.23
CA GLU A 9 -0.01 18.88 -0.91
C GLU A 9 0.72 17.64 -1.43
N VAL A 10 1.23 16.78 -0.54
CA VAL A 10 1.94 15.55 -0.96
C VAL A 10 0.97 14.50 -1.51
N THR A 11 -0.30 14.57 -1.12
CA THR A 11 -1.31 13.55 -1.45
C THR A 11 -2.24 13.88 -2.61
N LYS A 12 -2.24 15.13 -3.10
CA LYS A 12 -3.19 15.61 -4.12
C LYS A 12 -3.17 14.83 -5.44
N ASP A 13 -2.00 14.32 -5.83
CA ASP A 13 -1.80 13.67 -7.13
C ASP A 13 -1.93 12.14 -7.05
N GLN A 14 -2.18 11.60 -5.85
CA GLN A 14 -2.15 10.17 -5.56
C GLN A 14 -3.50 9.50 -5.82
N ASP A 15 -3.54 8.47 -6.67
CA ASP A 15 -4.79 7.84 -7.12
C ASP A 15 -5.62 7.23 -5.97
N VAL A 16 -4.96 6.65 -4.97
CA VAL A 16 -5.61 6.12 -3.76
C VAL A 16 -6.41 7.19 -3.02
N LEU A 17 -5.96 8.46 -3.06
CA LEU A 17 -6.54 9.54 -2.30
C LEU A 17 -7.56 10.39 -3.09
N LYS A 18 -7.65 10.22 -4.41
CA LYS A 18 -8.70 10.84 -5.25
C LYS A 18 -10.13 10.45 -4.83
N ALA A 19 -10.29 9.35 -4.08
CA ALA A 19 -11.58 8.96 -3.55
C ALA A 19 -12.09 9.87 -2.43
N PHE A 20 -11.21 10.60 -1.75
CA PHE A 20 -11.48 11.37 -0.53
C PHE A 20 -11.74 12.86 -0.83
N GLY A 21 -12.64 13.47 -0.06
CA GLY A 21 -12.85 14.92 -0.09
C GLY A 21 -11.99 15.63 0.95
N PRO A 22 -11.93 16.96 0.96
CA PRO A 22 -11.05 17.74 1.85
C PRO A 22 -11.17 17.36 3.34
N GLN A 23 -12.40 17.28 3.85
CA GLN A 23 -12.68 16.90 5.25
C GLN A 23 -12.18 15.48 5.59
N HIS A 24 -12.22 14.55 4.63
CA HIS A 24 -11.71 13.21 4.86
C HIS A 24 -10.17 13.18 4.81
N LEU A 25 -9.53 14.02 3.98
CA LEU A 25 -8.08 14.16 3.95
C LEU A 25 -7.55 14.76 5.24
N GLU A 26 -8.25 15.75 5.81
CA GLU A 26 -7.94 16.29 7.14
C GLU A 26 -7.99 15.18 8.20
N ARG A 27 -9.04 14.35 8.16
CA ARG A 27 -9.17 13.22 9.08
C ARG A 27 -8.08 12.16 8.91
N LEU A 28 -7.64 11.90 7.68
CA LEU A 28 -6.48 11.03 7.43
C LEU A 28 -5.20 11.63 8.00
N ALA A 29 -4.96 12.93 7.79
CA ALA A 29 -3.77 13.61 8.29
C ALA A 29 -3.66 13.52 9.83
N GLU A 30 -4.79 13.63 10.55
CA GLU A 30 -4.84 13.46 12.01
C GLU A 30 -4.44 12.07 12.50
N LEU A 31 -4.63 11.05 11.66
CA LEU A 31 -4.33 9.64 11.97
C LEU A 31 -2.95 9.22 11.47
N ALA A 32 -2.26 10.09 10.73
CA ALA A 32 -1.01 9.79 10.05
C ALA A 32 0.21 10.09 10.92
N GLU A 33 1.11 9.12 10.99
CA GLU A 33 2.45 9.30 11.54
C GLU A 33 3.47 9.15 10.42
N GLU A 34 4.35 10.14 10.25
CA GLU A 34 5.43 10.04 9.26
C GLU A 34 6.50 9.07 9.75
N VAL A 35 6.90 8.16 8.87
CA VAL A 35 7.93 7.15 9.11
C VAL A 35 8.93 7.14 7.97
N GLU A 36 10.17 6.79 8.29
CA GLU A 36 11.26 6.70 7.33
C GLU A 36 11.84 5.29 7.33
N PHE A 37 12.26 4.84 6.15
CA PHE A 37 12.92 3.56 5.94
C PHE A 37 14.22 3.76 5.19
N HIS A 38 15.26 3.08 5.64
CA HIS A 38 16.53 3.03 4.94
C HIS A 38 16.47 2.06 3.77
N ARG A 39 17.35 2.26 2.78
CA ARG A 39 17.51 1.31 1.68
C ARG A 39 17.72 -0.11 2.21
N ASP A 40 17.09 -1.07 1.54
CA ASP A 40 17.07 -2.51 1.84
C ASP A 40 16.39 -2.89 3.17
N GLN A 41 15.81 -1.93 3.90
CA GLN A 41 15.04 -2.22 5.10
C GLN A 41 13.76 -2.98 4.76
N ILE A 42 13.55 -4.11 5.46
CA ILE A 42 12.27 -4.81 5.45
C ILE A 42 11.28 -4.02 6.30
N ILE A 43 10.23 -3.54 5.66
CA ILE A 43 9.16 -2.77 6.29
C ILE A 43 8.21 -3.74 7.01
N PHE A 44 7.82 -4.81 6.32
CA PHE A 44 7.05 -5.93 6.88
C PHE A 44 7.27 -7.19 6.04
N ARG A 45 7.06 -8.36 6.63
CA ARG A 45 7.17 -9.65 5.94
C ARG A 45 5.80 -10.19 5.57
N GLU A 46 5.80 -11.03 4.53
CA GLU A 46 4.62 -11.83 4.19
C GLU A 46 4.19 -12.67 5.40
N GLY A 47 2.88 -12.69 5.68
CA GLY A 47 2.29 -13.37 6.83
C GLY A 47 2.33 -12.58 8.14
N ASP A 48 3.08 -11.47 8.22
CA ASP A 48 3.12 -10.66 9.44
C ASP A 48 1.72 -10.12 9.75
N ARG A 49 1.30 -10.28 11.00
CA ARG A 49 0.14 -9.55 11.53
C ARG A 49 0.59 -8.12 11.78
N HIS A 50 0.50 -7.33 10.72
CA HIS A 50 0.88 -5.92 10.76
C HIS A 50 -0.38 -5.05 10.91
N GLY A 51 -0.43 -4.26 11.99
CA GLY A 51 -1.56 -3.39 12.30
C GLY A 51 -1.49 -2.00 11.65
N LEU A 52 -0.59 -1.78 10.68
CA LEU A 52 -0.39 -0.47 10.07
C LEU A 52 -0.68 -0.55 8.58
N PHE A 53 -1.30 0.50 8.08
CA PHE A 53 -1.46 0.82 6.67
C PHE A 53 -0.44 1.91 6.31
N TYR A 54 0.11 1.88 5.11
CA TYR A 54 1.11 2.86 4.70
C TYR A 54 0.77 3.52 3.38
N LEU A 55 1.15 4.79 3.25
CA LEU A 55 1.09 5.58 2.03
C LEU A 55 2.47 6.19 1.75
N ILE A 56 3.04 5.92 0.58
CA ILE A 56 4.40 6.38 0.25
C ILE A 56 4.35 7.86 -0.14
N LEU A 57 5.22 8.66 0.50
CA LEU A 57 5.42 10.08 0.19
C LEU A 57 6.56 10.28 -0.80
N ASP A 58 7.64 9.52 -0.64
CA ASP A 58 8.83 9.61 -1.50
C ASP A 58 9.64 8.29 -1.46
N GLY A 59 10.39 8.02 -2.52
CA GLY A 59 11.23 6.83 -2.67
C GLY A 59 10.55 5.67 -3.41
N GLY A 60 11.07 4.47 -3.23
CA GLY A 60 10.57 3.25 -3.88
C GLY A 60 10.57 2.04 -2.96
N VAL A 61 9.49 1.25 -3.02
CA VAL A 61 9.31 0.04 -2.21
C VAL A 61 9.01 -1.14 -3.12
N GLY A 62 9.78 -2.22 -2.99
CA GLY A 62 9.50 -3.49 -3.66
C GLY A 62 8.51 -4.30 -2.85
N LEU A 63 7.41 -4.72 -3.48
CA LEU A 63 6.56 -5.79 -2.98
C LEU A 63 7.10 -7.12 -3.47
N GLU A 64 7.42 -8.00 -2.54
CA GLU A 64 8.10 -9.25 -2.80
C GLU A 64 7.27 -10.44 -2.34
N ILE A 65 7.37 -11.53 -3.08
CA ILE A 65 6.90 -12.86 -2.67
C ILE A 65 8.12 -13.72 -2.36
N MET A 66 8.06 -14.47 -1.27
CA MET A 66 9.13 -15.40 -0.91
C MET A 66 8.96 -16.73 -1.64
N THR A 67 9.90 -17.06 -2.53
CA THR A 67 10.00 -18.42 -3.09
C THR A 67 10.89 -19.28 -2.21
N ALA A 68 10.95 -20.59 -2.46
CA ALA A 68 11.85 -21.51 -1.76
C ALA A 68 13.35 -21.15 -1.89
N ARG A 69 13.73 -20.27 -2.83
CA ARG A 69 15.13 -19.96 -3.13
C ARG A 69 15.51 -18.49 -2.93
N HIS A 70 14.60 -17.57 -3.21
CA HIS A 70 14.85 -16.12 -3.13
C HIS A 70 13.55 -15.32 -3.10
N ALA A 71 13.65 -14.05 -2.71
CA ALA A 71 12.57 -13.07 -2.84
C ALA A 71 12.44 -12.64 -4.31
N VAL A 72 11.22 -12.62 -4.84
CA VAL A 72 10.92 -12.11 -6.19
C VAL A 72 10.11 -10.84 -6.05
N THR A 73 10.59 -9.72 -6.58
CA THR A 73 9.84 -8.47 -6.63
C THR A 73 8.73 -8.58 -7.66
N LEU A 74 7.49 -8.49 -7.19
CA LEU A 74 6.29 -8.53 -8.02
C LEU A 74 5.94 -7.15 -8.59
N GLN A 75 6.06 -6.11 -7.75
CA GLN A 75 5.72 -4.74 -8.08
C GLN A 75 6.67 -3.79 -7.35
N THR A 76 7.04 -2.69 -8.01
CA THR A 76 7.68 -1.55 -7.33
C THR A 76 6.64 -0.47 -7.13
N LEU A 77 6.50 -0.04 -5.89
CA LEU A 77 5.64 1.05 -5.46
C LEU A 77 6.45 2.35 -5.33
N HIS A 78 5.80 3.47 -5.57
CA HIS A 78 6.36 4.82 -5.56
C HIS A 78 5.49 5.78 -4.74
N ALA A 79 5.91 7.05 -4.68
CA ALA A 79 5.08 8.12 -4.12
C ALA A 79 3.67 8.09 -4.74
N GLY A 80 2.65 7.98 -3.90
CA GLY A 80 1.27 7.75 -4.37
C GLY A 80 0.69 6.42 -3.98
N ASP A 81 1.54 5.41 -3.88
CA ASP A 81 1.09 4.06 -3.67
C ASP A 81 0.92 3.77 -2.18
N ALA A 82 -0.08 2.97 -1.88
CA ALA A 82 -0.33 2.48 -0.53
C ALA A 82 -0.05 0.99 -0.42
N MET A 83 0.23 0.53 0.80
CA MET A 83 0.55 -0.87 1.11
C MET A 83 0.02 -1.31 2.47
N ALA A 84 0.11 -2.62 2.74
CA ALA A 84 -0.42 -3.25 3.95
C ALA A 84 -1.93 -3.04 4.17
N TRP A 85 -2.72 -3.03 3.08
CA TRP A 85 -4.19 -2.90 3.15
C TRP A 85 -4.88 -4.01 3.95
N SER A 86 -4.23 -5.16 4.14
CA SER A 86 -4.71 -6.23 5.01
C SER A 86 -4.91 -5.76 6.45
N SER A 87 -4.19 -4.73 6.90
CA SER A 87 -4.40 -4.09 8.21
C SER A 87 -5.76 -3.42 8.36
N LEU A 88 -6.48 -3.14 7.27
CA LEU A 88 -7.83 -2.59 7.27
C LEU A 88 -8.90 -3.66 7.14
N LEU A 89 -8.51 -4.85 6.71
CA LEU A 89 -9.33 -6.04 6.78
C LEU A 89 -9.23 -6.59 8.22
N ASN A 90 -10.21 -7.40 8.64
CA ASN A 90 -10.27 -7.94 10.00
C ASN A 90 -8.95 -8.59 10.49
N GLU A 91 -8.82 -8.79 11.80
CA GLU A 91 -7.57 -9.22 12.48
C GLU A 91 -7.02 -10.61 12.05
N SER A 92 -7.68 -11.31 11.13
CA SER A 92 -7.27 -12.63 10.63
C SER A 92 -6.32 -12.60 9.42
N GLY A 93 -6.15 -11.47 8.73
CA GLY A 93 -5.28 -11.39 7.55
C GLY A 93 -3.86 -10.91 7.85
N GLY A 94 -2.84 -11.76 7.61
CA GLY A 94 -1.44 -11.32 7.56
C GLY A 94 -1.13 -10.54 6.29
N ALA A 95 0.02 -9.87 6.23
CA ALA A 95 0.46 -9.18 5.02
C ALA A 95 0.57 -10.17 3.84
N HIS A 96 -0.01 -9.83 2.69
CA HIS A 96 0.01 -10.69 1.50
C HIS A 96 1.36 -10.73 0.78
N PHE A 97 2.24 -9.78 1.09
CA PHE A 97 3.56 -9.61 0.47
C PHE A 97 4.56 -9.21 1.56
N GLN A 98 5.83 -9.41 1.28
CA GLN A 98 6.90 -8.68 1.96
C GLN A 98 7.07 -7.30 1.30
N ALA A 99 7.36 -6.27 2.09
CA ALA A 99 7.72 -4.96 1.58
C ALA A 99 9.16 -4.60 1.97
N ARG A 100 9.95 -4.17 0.98
CA ARG A 100 11.34 -3.73 1.17
C ARG A 100 11.55 -2.36 0.54
N ALA A 101 12.13 -1.44 1.28
CA ALA A 101 12.55 -0.16 0.73
C ALA A 101 13.71 -0.35 -0.26
N LEU A 102 13.53 -0.01 -1.53
CA LEU A 102 14.57 -0.10 -2.58
C LEU A 102 15.48 1.13 -2.61
N THR A 103 14.96 2.25 -2.11
CA THR A 103 15.68 3.51 -1.86
C THR A 103 15.39 3.95 -0.44
N PRO A 104 16.05 5.00 0.11
CA PRO A 104 15.48 5.72 1.23
C PRO A 104 14.03 6.10 0.91
N THR A 105 13.12 5.83 1.83
CA THR A 105 11.67 5.97 1.61
C THR A 105 11.06 6.69 2.80
N ARG A 106 10.21 7.69 2.49
CA ARG A 106 9.33 8.31 3.48
C ARG A 106 7.91 7.87 3.23
N ALA A 107 7.17 7.57 4.28
CA ALA A 107 5.78 7.15 4.19
C ALA A 107 4.97 7.71 5.36
N LEU A 108 3.66 7.70 5.21
CA LEU A 108 2.71 7.86 6.29
C LEU A 108 2.24 6.51 6.75
N ALA A 109 2.36 6.25 8.04
CA ALA A 109 1.81 5.10 8.72
C ALA A 109 0.50 5.46 9.39
N PHE A 110 -0.48 4.57 9.29
CA PHE A 110 -1.79 4.71 9.91
C PHE A 110 -2.10 3.45 10.70
N ASP A 111 -2.57 3.63 11.93
CA ASP A 111 -3.10 2.51 12.73
C ASP A 111 -4.39 1.97 12.08
N GLY A 112 -4.33 0.72 11.63
CA GLY A 112 -5.44 0.04 10.97
C GLY A 112 -6.67 -0.08 11.86
N ALA A 113 -6.51 -0.25 13.18
CA ALA A 113 -7.63 -0.30 14.11
C ALA A 113 -8.29 1.08 14.25
N LYS A 114 -7.51 2.16 14.34
CA LYS A 114 -8.06 3.54 14.37
C LYS A 114 -8.75 3.91 13.06
N LEU A 115 -8.18 3.49 11.92
CA LEU A 115 -8.82 3.70 10.62
C LEU A 115 -10.14 2.94 10.51
N ARG A 116 -10.20 1.68 10.95
CA ARG A 116 -11.47 0.92 11.00
C ARG A 116 -12.51 1.60 11.89
N GLN A 117 -12.14 2.01 13.10
CA GLN A 117 -13.04 2.74 13.99
C GLN A 117 -13.54 4.05 13.36
N THR A 118 -12.69 4.74 12.60
CA THR A 118 -13.08 5.95 11.87
C THR A 118 -14.05 5.64 10.73
N CYS A 119 -13.86 4.52 10.03
CA CYS A 119 -14.82 4.05 9.01
C CYS A 119 -16.18 3.69 9.61
N ASP A 120 -16.20 3.08 10.80
CA ASP A 120 -17.44 2.72 11.50
C ASP A 120 -18.18 3.96 12.04
N ALA A 121 -17.43 4.95 12.52
CA ALA A 121 -17.98 6.21 13.04
C ALA A 121 -18.49 7.15 11.93
N ASP A 122 -17.84 7.14 10.77
CA ASP A 122 -18.24 7.90 9.58
C ASP A 122 -18.36 6.96 8.36
N PRO A 123 -19.57 6.46 8.06
CA PRO A 123 -19.80 5.58 6.93
C PRO A 123 -19.48 6.20 5.56
N ALA A 124 -19.53 7.53 5.42
CA ALA A 124 -19.15 8.20 4.18
C ALA A 124 -17.64 8.14 3.97
N PHE A 125 -16.86 8.39 5.02
CA PHE A 125 -15.42 8.16 5.05
C PHE A 125 -15.10 6.69 4.76
N GLY A 126 -15.76 5.77 5.46
CA GLY A 126 -15.60 4.32 5.30
C GLY A 126 -15.84 3.86 3.86
N TYR A 127 -16.91 4.35 3.23
CA TYR A 127 -17.19 4.05 1.82
C TYR A 127 -16.07 4.54 0.88
N ARG A 128 -15.51 5.74 1.11
CA ARG A 128 -14.38 6.23 0.31
C ARG A 128 -13.13 5.37 0.51
N MET A 129 -12.84 5.00 1.76
CA MET A 129 -11.73 4.09 2.09
C MET A 129 -11.88 2.75 1.40
N MET A 130 -13.06 2.12 1.46
CA MET A 130 -13.29 0.83 0.81
C MET A 130 -13.13 0.89 -0.71
N ARG A 131 -13.53 2.00 -1.36
CA ARG A 131 -13.26 2.17 -2.80
C ARG A 131 -11.78 2.33 -3.11
N ALA A 132 -11.04 3.09 -2.30
CA ALA A 132 -9.60 3.24 -2.46
C ALA A 132 -8.89 1.89 -2.33
N LEU A 133 -9.29 1.08 -1.34
CA LEU A 133 -8.78 -0.28 -1.16
C LEU A 133 -9.13 -1.20 -2.32
N LEU A 134 -10.36 -1.13 -2.85
CA LEU A 134 -10.76 -1.96 -3.98
C LEU A 134 -9.92 -1.65 -5.23
N SER A 135 -9.67 -0.37 -5.52
CA SER A 135 -8.78 0.03 -6.62
C SER A 135 -7.37 -0.53 -6.44
N LEU A 136 -6.79 -0.36 -5.26
CA LEU A 136 -5.46 -0.88 -4.91
C LEU A 136 -5.36 -2.40 -5.02
N VAL A 137 -6.37 -3.13 -4.56
CA VAL A 137 -6.41 -4.60 -4.65
C VAL A 137 -6.55 -5.06 -6.09
N THR A 138 -7.37 -4.36 -6.89
CA THR A 138 -7.57 -4.68 -8.32
C THR A 138 -6.25 -4.51 -9.08
N GLU A 139 -5.54 -3.40 -8.85
CA GLU A 139 -4.23 -3.16 -9.46
C GLU A 139 -3.22 -4.26 -9.12
N ARG A 140 -3.12 -4.63 -7.85
CA ARG A 140 -2.22 -5.72 -7.40
C ARG A 140 -2.61 -7.06 -8.00
N LEU A 141 -3.91 -7.35 -8.12
CA LEU A 141 -4.42 -8.56 -8.76
C LEU A 141 -4.03 -8.61 -10.23
N ASP A 142 -4.18 -7.50 -10.95
CA ASP A 142 -3.82 -7.40 -12.37
C ASP A 142 -2.31 -7.57 -12.58
N VAL A 143 -1.48 -6.91 -11.76
CA VAL A 143 -0.01 -7.10 -11.79
C VAL A 143 0.36 -8.56 -11.52
N THR A 144 -0.24 -9.17 -10.50
CA THR A 144 -0.01 -10.60 -10.20
C THR A 144 -0.40 -11.49 -11.37
N ARG A 145 -1.55 -11.20 -12.02
CA ARG A 145 -2.03 -11.95 -13.18
C ARG A 145 -1.08 -11.84 -14.37
N MET A 146 -0.55 -10.65 -14.65
CA MET A 146 0.43 -10.45 -15.72
C MET A 146 1.72 -11.24 -15.45
N GLN A 147 2.23 -11.20 -14.22
CA GLN A 147 3.43 -11.97 -13.84
C GLN A 147 3.22 -13.48 -13.97
N LEU A 148 2.04 -13.99 -13.61
CA LEU A 148 1.69 -15.40 -13.85
C LEU A 148 1.66 -15.74 -15.35
N LEU A 149 1.08 -14.87 -16.19
CA LEU A 149 1.06 -15.08 -17.63
C LEU A 149 2.48 -15.09 -18.22
N ASP A 150 3.37 -14.20 -17.78
CA ASP A 150 4.77 -14.18 -18.22
C ASP A 150 5.53 -15.45 -17.80
N MET A 151 5.25 -15.99 -16.60
CA MET A 151 5.84 -17.25 -16.15
C MET A 151 5.41 -18.47 -16.99
N TYR A 152 4.17 -18.48 -17.48
CA TYR A 152 3.63 -19.58 -18.29
C TYR A 152 3.72 -19.33 -19.81
N ALA A 153 4.04 -18.11 -20.23
CA ALA A 153 4.36 -17.78 -21.61
C ALA A 153 5.64 -18.55 -21.99
N THR A 154 5.47 -19.62 -22.76
CA THR A 154 6.58 -20.48 -23.18
C THR A 154 7.56 -19.63 -24.00
N PRO A 155 8.86 -19.57 -23.64
CA PRO A 155 9.87 -18.94 -24.49
C PRO A 155 10.00 -19.75 -25.78
N GLY A 156 9.25 -19.40 -26.82
CA GLY A 156 9.26 -20.12 -28.09
C GLY A 156 8.10 -19.90 -29.06
N ALA A 157 6.97 -19.33 -28.63
CA ALA A 157 5.80 -19.20 -29.51
C ALA A 157 5.79 -17.95 -30.43
N MET A 158 6.86 -17.14 -30.44
CA MET A 158 7.01 -15.98 -31.34
C MET A 158 8.26 -16.10 -32.21
N ARG A 159 8.41 -17.24 -32.89
CA ARG A 159 9.28 -17.40 -34.07
C ARG A 159 8.64 -18.42 -35.01
N ALA A 160 7.72 -17.95 -35.85
CA ALA A 160 7.30 -18.61 -37.08
C ALA A 160 7.00 -17.53 -38.12
#